data_AF-A0A2T0XET6-F1
#
_entry.id   AF-A0A2T0XET6-F1
#
_cell.length_a   1.000
_cell.length_b   1.000
_cell.length_c   1.000
_cell.angle_alpha   90.00
_cell.angle_beta   90.00
_cell.angle_gamma   90.00
#
_symmetry.space_group_name_H-M   'P 1'
#
loop_
_entity.id
_entity.type
_entity.pdbx_description
1 polymer ?
#
loop_
_entity_poly.entity_id
_entity_poly.type
_entity_poly.pdbx_seq_one_letter_code
_entity_poly.pdbx_strand_id
1 'polypeptide(L)'
;MSEPRVAFAVPGDLQTASGGYGYDRRIIAELRALGWVVDIILLGDAFPWPDKATLAEAELRLEAIDASTLIVIDGLAFGVMPEIVSGLSRTRQLIALVHHPLALENGLSDSAQFTLRASETQALVSAKHVIVTSQATASLMPEFGVQPDRVSVVYPGTQTASRARGGGTQRVELLSVGSLIPRKGFDVLVSALAKLTDLDWHLTIIGDNQRDAVCAAALTQQISACQLGDRITQTGTLTADELASYYDRSDVFVLASRFEGYGMAYAEAMARGLPVIGTTGGAISDTVPEQAGVLVPPGDVNALAQAIALMVREPLAREKFAQGAWQSAQLLPTWKTSGIQFADILANIDR
;
A
#
# COMPACT_ATOMS: atom_id res chain seq x y z
N MET A 1 7.29 -36.59 -0.45
CA MET A 1 6.09 -35.75 -0.22
C MET A 1 6.03 -34.77 -1.36
N SER A 2 4.86 -34.56 -1.97
CA SER A 2 4.70 -33.57 -3.05
C SER A 2 5.04 -32.16 -2.51
N GLU A 3 5.69 -31.35 -3.33
CA GLU A 3 5.99 -29.95 -3.00
C GLU A 3 4.67 -29.18 -2.75
N PRO A 4 4.59 -28.32 -1.73
CA PRO A 4 3.39 -27.54 -1.47
C PRO A 4 3.14 -26.57 -2.63
N ARG A 5 1.88 -26.41 -3.03
CA ARG A 5 1.49 -25.68 -4.24
C ARG A 5 0.38 -24.67 -3.96
N VAL A 6 0.48 -23.49 -4.58
CA VAL A 6 -0.54 -22.43 -4.52
C VAL A 6 -0.62 -21.70 -5.86
N ALA A 7 -1.83 -21.33 -6.26
CA ALA A 7 -2.07 -20.43 -7.38
C ALA A 7 -2.30 -19.01 -6.86
N PHE A 8 -1.58 -18.04 -7.41
CA PHE A 8 -1.80 -16.60 -7.18
C PHE A 8 -2.52 -16.01 -8.39
N ALA A 9 -3.80 -15.68 -8.22
CA ALA A 9 -4.61 -15.05 -9.23
C ALA A 9 -4.59 -13.53 -9.07
N VAL A 10 -4.06 -12.83 -10.08
CA VAL A 10 -3.76 -11.41 -10.02
C VAL A 10 -4.40 -10.67 -11.21
N PRO A 11 -4.98 -9.47 -10.99
CA PRO A 11 -5.50 -8.67 -12.08
C PRO A 11 -4.38 -8.02 -12.89
N GLY A 12 -4.54 -7.99 -14.21
CA GLY A 12 -3.66 -7.31 -15.17
C GLY A 12 -2.20 -7.73 -15.06
N ASP A 13 -1.30 -6.74 -15.20
CA ASP A 13 0.14 -6.96 -15.11
C ASP A 13 0.66 -6.82 -13.68
N LEU A 14 1.08 -7.95 -13.10
CA LEU A 14 1.74 -8.02 -11.79
C LEU A 14 3.01 -7.17 -11.71
N GLN A 15 3.64 -6.76 -12.81
CA GLN A 15 4.79 -5.86 -12.80
C GLN A 15 4.41 -4.39 -12.61
N THR A 16 3.13 -4.05 -12.66
CA THR A 16 2.65 -2.68 -12.42
C THR A 16 3.14 -2.18 -11.05
N ALA A 17 3.69 -0.97 -11.03
CA ALA A 17 4.20 -0.35 -9.81
C ALA A 17 3.05 0.06 -8.88
N SER A 18 2.74 -0.77 -7.89
CA SER A 18 1.79 -0.48 -6.83
C SER A 18 2.23 -1.12 -5.51
N GLY A 19 1.70 -0.65 -4.39
CA GLY A 19 1.95 -1.26 -3.08
C GLY A 19 1.43 -2.70 -3.01
N GLY A 20 0.20 -2.94 -3.46
CA GLY A 20 -0.43 -4.28 -3.46
C GLY A 20 0.35 -5.28 -4.30
N TYR A 21 0.65 -4.97 -5.57
CA TYR A 21 1.45 -5.87 -6.40
C TYR A 21 2.91 -5.98 -5.92
N GLY A 22 3.43 -4.93 -5.28
CA GLY A 22 4.71 -4.99 -4.58
C GLY A 22 4.72 -6.04 -3.47
N TYR A 23 3.66 -6.08 -2.66
CA TYR A 23 3.46 -7.10 -1.64
C TYR A 23 3.34 -8.50 -2.26
N ASP A 24 2.48 -8.67 -3.27
CA ASP A 24 2.25 -9.95 -3.93
C ASP A 24 3.54 -10.53 -4.51
N ARG A 25 4.30 -9.72 -5.26
CA ARG A 25 5.60 -10.13 -5.81
C ARG A 25 6.57 -10.60 -4.74
N ARG A 26 6.58 -9.93 -3.58
CA ARG A 26 7.46 -10.29 -2.46
C ARG A 26 6.99 -11.58 -1.78
N ILE A 27 5.71 -11.73 -1.48
CA ILE A 27 5.18 -12.98 -0.92
C ILE A 27 5.42 -14.16 -1.85
N ILE A 28 5.17 -14.01 -3.15
CA ILE A 28 5.44 -15.05 -4.15
C ILE A 28 6.92 -15.45 -4.14
N ALA A 29 7.83 -14.47 -4.08
CA ALA A 29 9.26 -14.74 -4.01
C ALA A 29 9.67 -15.49 -2.73
N GLU A 30 9.11 -15.11 -1.59
CA GLU A 30 9.39 -15.76 -0.30
C GLU A 30 8.80 -17.18 -0.22
N LEU A 31 7.58 -17.40 -0.74
CA LEU A 31 6.99 -18.73 -0.85
C LEU A 31 7.87 -19.66 -1.72
N ARG A 32 8.34 -19.17 -2.86
CA ARG A 32 9.28 -19.91 -3.72
C ARG A 32 10.60 -20.20 -3.00
N ALA A 33 11.13 -19.26 -2.22
CA ALA A 33 12.32 -19.48 -1.41
C ALA A 33 12.11 -20.53 -0.30
N LEU A 34 10.87 -20.70 0.17
CA LEU A 34 10.46 -21.76 1.11
C LEU A 34 10.15 -23.10 0.42
N GLY A 35 10.33 -23.21 -0.91
CA GLY A 35 10.12 -24.44 -1.67
C GLY A 35 8.68 -24.67 -2.14
N TRP A 36 7.83 -23.64 -2.12
CA TRP A 36 6.49 -23.74 -2.72
C TRP A 36 6.54 -23.60 -4.24
N VAL A 37 5.73 -24.40 -4.93
CA VAL A 37 5.39 -24.19 -6.33
C VAL A 37 4.29 -23.12 -6.38
N VAL A 38 4.61 -21.96 -6.96
CA VAL A 38 3.68 -20.83 -7.07
C VAL A 38 3.34 -20.55 -8.54
N ASP A 39 2.12 -20.92 -8.93
CA ASP A 39 1.57 -20.66 -10.26
C ASP A 39 0.94 -19.26 -10.29
N ILE A 40 1.26 -18.44 -11.28
CA ILE A 40 0.69 -17.09 -11.44
C ILE A 40 -0.39 -17.14 -12.51
N ILE A 41 -1.62 -16.78 -12.12
CA ILE A 41 -2.79 -16.77 -12.99
C ILE A 41 -3.20 -15.32 -13.23
N LEU A 42 -3.01 -14.83 -14.44
CA LEU A 42 -3.46 -13.48 -14.80
C LEU A 42 -4.96 -13.51 -15.06
N LEU A 43 -5.74 -12.62 -14.45
CA LEU A 43 -7.19 -12.58 -14.60
C LEU A 43 -7.66 -11.69 -15.77
N GLY A 44 -6.74 -10.96 -16.39
CA GLY A 44 -7.05 -9.92 -17.38
C GLY A 44 -7.05 -8.53 -16.77
N ASP A 45 -7.15 -7.51 -17.61
CA ASP A 45 -7.01 -6.11 -17.23
C ASP A 45 -8.30 -5.50 -16.66
N ALA A 46 -8.34 -4.17 -16.52
CA ALA A 46 -9.53 -3.38 -16.16
C ALA A 46 -10.12 -3.58 -14.76
N PHE A 47 -9.65 -4.53 -13.96
CA PHE A 47 -10.00 -4.59 -12.53
C PHE A 47 -9.60 -3.28 -11.79
N PRO A 48 -10.43 -2.78 -10.86
CA PRO A 48 -11.66 -3.39 -10.30
C PRO A 48 -12.95 -3.15 -11.11
N TRP A 49 -12.86 -2.69 -12.36
CA TRP A 49 -14.00 -2.43 -13.25
C TRP A 49 -13.96 -3.32 -14.52
N PRO A 50 -13.90 -4.66 -14.39
CA PRO A 50 -13.78 -5.54 -15.53
C PRO A 50 -15.05 -5.53 -16.39
N ASP A 51 -14.91 -5.76 -17.69
CA ASP A 51 -16.05 -6.05 -18.55
C ASP A 51 -16.48 -7.53 -18.48
N LYS A 52 -17.60 -7.86 -19.11
CA LYS A 52 -18.14 -9.24 -19.09
C LYS A 52 -17.19 -10.26 -19.72
N ALA A 53 -16.43 -9.87 -20.75
CA ALA A 53 -15.51 -10.76 -21.43
C ALA A 53 -14.31 -11.10 -20.53
N THR A 54 -13.78 -10.08 -19.84
CA THR A 54 -12.72 -10.22 -18.85
C THR A 54 -13.17 -11.11 -17.70
N LEU A 55 -14.39 -10.94 -17.19
CA LEU A 55 -14.95 -11.79 -16.14
C LEU A 55 -15.07 -13.26 -16.59
N ALA A 56 -15.56 -13.52 -17.80
CA ALA A 56 -15.69 -14.88 -18.33
C ALA A 56 -14.32 -15.56 -18.52
N GLU A 57 -13.32 -14.82 -18.99
CA GLU A 57 -11.96 -15.34 -19.14
C GLU A 57 -11.31 -15.61 -17.76
N ALA A 58 -11.53 -14.73 -16.79
CA ALA A 58 -11.10 -14.92 -15.40
C ALA A 58 -11.70 -16.20 -14.80
N GLU A 59 -13.01 -16.42 -14.98
CA GLU A 59 -13.71 -17.63 -14.53
C GLU A 59 -13.10 -18.89 -15.15
N LEU A 60 -12.93 -18.93 -16.48
CA LEU A 60 -12.33 -20.09 -17.17
C LEU A 60 -10.92 -20.40 -16.66
N ARG A 61 -10.10 -19.38 -16.41
CA ARG A 61 -8.74 -19.56 -15.87
C ARG A 61 -8.76 -20.10 -14.44
N LEU A 62 -9.67 -19.60 -13.60
CA LEU A 62 -9.83 -20.08 -12.23
C LEU A 62 -10.38 -21.52 -12.19
N GLU A 63 -11.30 -21.87 -13.08
CA GLU A 63 -11.84 -23.22 -13.25
C GLU A 63 -10.79 -24.22 -13.76
N ALA A 64 -9.82 -23.79 -14.55
CA ALA A 64 -8.77 -24.66 -15.08
C ALA A 64 -7.74 -25.12 -14.02
N ILE A 65 -7.68 -24.44 -12.86
CA ILE A 65 -6.77 -24.80 -11.76
C ILE A 65 -7.17 -26.16 -11.18
N ASP A 66 -6.24 -26.92 -10.59
CA ASP A 66 -6.59 -28.18 -9.93
C ASP A 66 -7.41 -27.92 -8.64
N ALA A 67 -8.44 -28.72 -8.38
CA ALA A 67 -9.35 -28.51 -7.25
C ALA A 67 -8.67 -28.65 -5.87
N SER A 68 -7.54 -29.37 -5.78
CA SER A 68 -6.75 -29.51 -4.56
C SER A 68 -5.78 -28.34 -4.33
N THR A 69 -5.61 -27.45 -5.31
CA THR A 69 -4.71 -26.30 -5.19
C THR A 69 -5.42 -25.11 -4.53
N LEU A 70 -4.79 -24.53 -3.50
CA LEU A 70 -5.22 -23.27 -2.90
C LEU A 70 -5.10 -22.13 -3.92
N ILE A 71 -6.11 -21.27 -4.01
CA ILE A 71 -6.12 -20.12 -4.92
C ILE A 71 -6.17 -18.84 -4.09
N VAL A 72 -5.05 -18.13 -4.01
CA VAL A 72 -4.99 -16.78 -3.46
C VAL A 72 -5.36 -15.79 -4.56
N ILE A 73 -6.36 -14.96 -4.31
CA ILE A 73 -6.85 -13.98 -5.29
C ILE A 73 -6.67 -12.58 -4.69
N ASP A 74 -6.04 -11.68 -5.44
CA ASP A 74 -5.86 -10.29 -5.04
C ASP A 74 -7.21 -9.55 -4.90
N GLY A 75 -7.32 -8.71 -3.88
CA GLY A 75 -8.54 -7.99 -3.50
C GLY A 75 -9.07 -7.04 -4.57
N LEU A 76 -8.23 -6.53 -5.49
CA LEU A 76 -8.68 -5.75 -6.64
C LEU A 76 -9.59 -6.56 -7.57
N ALA A 77 -9.42 -7.87 -7.62
CA ALA A 77 -10.26 -8.78 -8.41
C ALA A 77 -11.32 -9.48 -7.56
N PHE A 78 -10.95 -9.99 -6.39
CA PHE A 78 -11.82 -10.84 -5.58
C PHE A 78 -13.16 -10.16 -5.24
N GLY A 79 -13.11 -8.89 -4.81
CA GLY A 79 -14.27 -8.12 -4.37
C GLY A 79 -15.28 -7.77 -5.47
N VAL A 80 -14.91 -7.89 -6.74
CA VAL A 80 -15.73 -7.50 -7.90
C VAL A 80 -16.15 -8.67 -8.78
N MET A 81 -15.94 -9.89 -8.29
CA MET A 81 -16.36 -11.13 -8.94
C MET A 81 -17.26 -12.00 -8.03
N PRO A 82 -18.29 -11.44 -7.36
CA PRO A 82 -19.01 -12.14 -6.30
C PRO A 82 -19.67 -13.44 -6.78
N GLU A 83 -20.21 -13.47 -8.01
CA GLU A 83 -20.89 -14.67 -8.52
C GLU A 83 -19.91 -15.79 -8.92
N ILE A 84 -18.78 -15.42 -9.53
CA ILE A 84 -17.71 -16.35 -9.88
C ILE A 84 -17.12 -16.95 -8.59
N VAL A 85 -16.77 -16.09 -7.63
CA VAL A 85 -16.21 -16.51 -6.33
C VAL A 85 -17.20 -17.40 -5.57
N SER A 86 -18.48 -17.03 -5.51
CA SER A 86 -19.52 -17.82 -4.86
C SER A 86 -19.71 -19.18 -5.53
N GLY A 87 -19.75 -19.24 -6.87
CA GLY A 87 -19.84 -20.48 -7.62
C GLY A 87 -18.65 -21.40 -7.38
N LEU A 88 -17.43 -20.86 -7.52
CA LEU A 88 -16.18 -21.61 -7.38
C LEU A 88 -15.90 -22.05 -5.93
N SER A 89 -16.35 -21.29 -4.92
CA SER A 89 -16.11 -21.63 -3.50
C SER A 89 -16.64 -23.01 -3.10
N ARG A 90 -17.57 -23.59 -3.89
CA ARG A 90 -18.12 -24.93 -3.66
C ARG A 90 -17.17 -26.06 -4.05
N THR A 91 -16.24 -25.80 -4.96
CA THR A 91 -15.33 -26.82 -5.53
C THR A 91 -13.86 -26.43 -5.41
N ARG A 92 -13.57 -25.18 -5.03
CA ARG A 92 -12.23 -24.60 -4.93
C ARG A 92 -11.99 -24.00 -3.56
N GLN A 93 -10.73 -24.00 -3.18
CA GLN A 93 -10.26 -23.37 -1.96
C GLN A 93 -9.77 -21.95 -2.24
N LEU A 94 -10.69 -20.99 -2.13
CA LEU A 94 -10.40 -19.58 -2.44
C LEU A 94 -9.96 -18.81 -1.21
N ILE A 95 -8.86 -18.07 -1.33
CA ILE A 95 -8.32 -17.19 -0.29
C ILE A 95 -8.35 -15.77 -0.84
N ALA A 96 -8.99 -14.85 -0.12
CA ALA A 96 -8.95 -13.44 -0.47
C ALA A 96 -7.70 -12.77 0.13
N LEU A 97 -6.94 -12.06 -0.69
CA LEU A 97 -5.84 -11.20 -0.22
C LEU A 97 -6.27 -9.73 -0.29
N VAL A 98 -6.68 -9.16 0.84
CA VAL A 98 -7.24 -7.81 0.90
C VAL A 98 -6.19 -6.82 1.40
N HIS A 99 -5.69 -6.00 0.48
CA HIS A 99 -4.79 -4.88 0.81
C HIS A 99 -5.56 -3.68 1.38
N HIS A 100 -6.71 -3.38 0.77
CA HIS A 100 -7.60 -2.27 1.08
C HIS A 100 -8.98 -2.59 0.49
N PRO A 101 -10.08 -2.49 1.25
CA PRO A 101 -11.41 -2.67 0.67
C PRO A 101 -11.73 -1.62 -0.39
N LEU A 102 -12.22 -2.05 -1.54
CA LEU A 102 -12.51 -1.20 -2.70
C LEU A 102 -13.58 -0.17 -2.37
N ALA A 103 -14.60 -0.54 -1.60
CA ALA A 103 -15.65 0.37 -1.16
C ALA A 103 -15.15 1.54 -0.31
N LEU A 104 -13.93 1.44 0.23
CA LEU A 104 -13.31 2.48 1.05
C LEU A 104 -12.25 3.28 0.27
N GLU A 105 -12.13 3.08 -1.04
CA GLU A 105 -11.21 3.86 -1.88
C GLU A 105 -11.71 5.32 -2.01
N ASN A 106 -10.77 6.27 -2.01
CA ASN A 106 -11.13 7.69 -2.05
C ASN A 106 -11.54 8.13 -3.46
N GLY A 107 -12.50 9.05 -3.55
CA GLY A 107 -12.98 9.61 -4.81
C GLY A 107 -14.16 8.86 -5.43
N LEU A 108 -14.63 7.79 -4.79
CA LEU A 108 -15.85 7.09 -5.20
C LEU A 108 -17.10 7.90 -4.82
N SER A 109 -18.12 7.87 -5.70
CA SER A 109 -19.46 8.35 -5.38
C SER A 109 -20.14 7.44 -4.35
N ASP A 110 -21.12 7.95 -3.61
CA ASP A 110 -21.87 7.16 -2.62
C ASP A 110 -22.49 5.89 -3.25
N SER A 111 -22.99 6.01 -4.48
CA SER A 111 -23.52 4.85 -5.22
C SER A 111 -22.45 3.82 -5.54
N ALA A 112 -21.26 4.24 -5.97
CA ALA A 112 -20.16 3.32 -6.29
C ALA A 112 -19.64 2.62 -5.02
N GLN A 113 -19.51 3.36 -3.91
CA GLN A 113 -19.15 2.79 -2.61
C GLN A 113 -20.16 1.75 -2.15
N PHE A 114 -21.46 2.05 -2.26
CA PHE A 114 -22.53 1.11 -1.91
C PHE A 114 -22.48 -0.17 -2.78
N THR A 115 -22.35 -0.03 -4.09
CA THR A 115 -22.25 -1.17 -5.02
C THR A 115 -21.03 -2.02 -4.74
N LEU A 116 -19.86 -1.41 -4.56
CA LEU A 116 -18.63 -2.13 -4.23
C LEU A 116 -18.74 -2.83 -2.88
N ARG A 117 -19.30 -2.17 -1.85
CA ARG A 117 -19.45 -2.79 -0.53
C ARG A 117 -20.35 -4.03 -0.58
N ALA A 118 -21.47 -3.95 -1.31
CA ALA A 118 -22.35 -5.10 -1.49
C ALA A 118 -21.65 -6.25 -2.22
N SER A 119 -20.95 -5.93 -3.32
CA SER A 119 -20.17 -6.90 -4.10
C SER A 119 -19.07 -7.55 -3.28
N GLU A 120 -18.27 -6.76 -2.56
CA GLU A 120 -17.19 -7.23 -1.70
C GLU A 120 -17.71 -8.11 -0.57
N THR A 121 -18.81 -7.71 0.07
CA THR A 121 -19.44 -8.49 1.15
C THR A 121 -19.87 -9.87 0.64
N GLN A 122 -20.52 -9.92 -0.52
CA GLN A 122 -20.95 -11.17 -1.13
C GLN A 122 -19.76 -12.07 -1.50
N ALA A 123 -18.69 -11.50 -2.07
CA ALA A 123 -17.50 -12.25 -2.41
C ALA A 123 -16.73 -12.76 -1.17
N LEU A 124 -16.48 -11.88 -0.19
CA LEU A 124 -15.67 -12.16 0.99
C LEU A 124 -16.28 -13.21 1.91
N VAL A 125 -17.61 -13.26 2.03
CA VAL A 125 -18.30 -14.34 2.77
C VAL A 125 -17.99 -15.72 2.18
N SER A 126 -17.81 -15.82 0.86
CA SER A 126 -17.47 -17.05 0.14
C SER A 126 -15.98 -17.42 0.19
N ALA A 127 -15.09 -16.52 0.63
CA ALA A 127 -13.66 -16.79 0.73
C ALA A 127 -13.36 -17.78 1.84
N LYS A 128 -12.77 -18.95 1.58
CA LYS A 128 -12.42 -19.92 2.63
C LYS A 128 -11.66 -19.28 3.79
N HIS A 129 -10.69 -18.43 3.45
CA HIS A 129 -9.92 -17.61 4.38
C HIS A 129 -9.65 -16.23 3.79
N VAL A 130 -9.42 -15.24 4.65
CA VAL A 130 -9.04 -13.87 4.25
C VAL A 130 -7.70 -13.51 4.87
N ILE A 131 -6.73 -13.17 4.03
CA ILE A 131 -5.45 -12.61 4.45
C ILE A 131 -5.50 -11.11 4.23
N VAL A 132 -5.15 -10.34 5.25
CA VAL A 132 -5.07 -8.88 5.20
C VAL A 132 -3.67 -8.40 5.56
N THR A 133 -3.35 -7.15 5.20
CA THR A 133 -2.00 -6.60 5.39
C THR A 133 -1.83 -5.78 6.68
N SER A 134 -2.89 -5.58 7.45
CA SER A 134 -2.81 -4.91 8.75
C SER A 134 -3.96 -5.26 9.69
N GLN A 135 -3.78 -4.94 10.97
CA GLN A 135 -4.82 -5.06 12.00
C GLN A 135 -5.99 -4.09 11.76
N ALA A 136 -5.70 -2.88 11.24
CA ALA A 136 -6.73 -1.94 10.83
C ALA A 136 -7.66 -2.56 9.77
N THR A 137 -7.10 -3.20 8.73
CA THR A 137 -7.91 -3.88 7.70
C THR A 137 -8.62 -5.11 8.28
N ALA A 138 -7.99 -5.90 9.16
CA ALA A 138 -8.64 -7.03 9.82
C ALA A 138 -9.89 -6.62 10.60
N SER A 139 -9.81 -5.49 11.31
CA SER A 139 -10.90 -4.97 12.13
C SER A 139 -12.12 -4.51 11.31
N LEU A 140 -11.94 -4.27 10.01
CA LEU A 140 -13.02 -3.93 9.09
C LEU A 140 -13.71 -5.17 8.51
N MET A 141 -13.07 -6.33 8.50
CA MET A 141 -13.58 -7.56 7.87
C MET A 141 -14.96 -8.01 8.39
N PRO A 142 -15.32 -7.85 9.68
CA PRO A 142 -16.67 -8.11 10.16
C PRO A 142 -17.75 -7.27 9.48
N GLU A 143 -17.45 -6.04 9.04
CA GLU A 143 -18.39 -5.21 8.29
C GLU A 143 -18.70 -5.75 6.89
N PHE A 144 -17.83 -6.63 6.37
CA PHE A 144 -18.01 -7.36 5.11
C PHE A 144 -18.50 -8.80 5.35
N GLY A 145 -18.96 -9.12 6.56
CA GLY A 145 -19.54 -10.42 6.90
C GLY A 145 -18.52 -11.55 7.14
N VAL A 146 -17.23 -11.24 7.20
CA VAL A 146 -16.17 -12.23 7.45
C VAL A 146 -16.00 -12.44 8.94
N GLN A 147 -15.98 -13.70 9.38
CA GLN A 147 -15.78 -14.04 10.79
C GLN A 147 -14.31 -13.84 11.20
N PRO A 148 -14.02 -13.31 12.41
CA PRO A 148 -12.65 -13.02 12.83
C PRO A 148 -11.68 -14.20 12.81
N ASP A 149 -12.17 -15.43 13.02
CA ASP A 149 -11.38 -16.67 12.97
C ASP A 149 -10.96 -17.08 11.54
N ARG A 150 -11.62 -16.51 10.51
CA ARG A 150 -11.26 -16.66 9.09
C ARG A 150 -10.38 -15.53 8.57
N VAL A 151 -9.88 -14.68 9.45
CA VAL A 151 -9.01 -13.55 9.09
C VAL A 151 -7.62 -13.78 9.67
N SER A 152 -6.59 -13.62 8.84
CA SER A 152 -5.20 -13.57 9.32
C SER A 152 -4.51 -12.32 8.81
N VAL A 153 -3.72 -11.70 9.69
CA VAL A 153 -2.91 -10.53 9.35
C VAL A 153 -1.51 -11.01 8.98
N VAL A 154 -1.07 -10.71 7.75
CA VAL A 154 0.33 -10.86 7.34
C VAL A 154 0.84 -9.48 6.94
N TYR A 155 1.61 -8.88 7.84
CA TYR A 155 2.17 -7.55 7.60
C TYR A 155 3.19 -7.58 6.45
N PRO A 156 3.23 -6.56 5.58
CA PRO A 156 4.29 -6.39 4.60
C PRO A 156 5.67 -6.37 5.25
N GLY A 157 6.60 -7.12 4.66
CA GLY A 157 7.97 -7.12 5.12
C GLY A 157 8.70 -5.83 4.77
N THR A 158 9.74 -5.53 5.53
CA THR A 158 10.62 -4.38 5.32
C THR A 158 12.01 -4.88 4.93
N GLN A 159 12.59 -4.27 3.90
CA GLN A 159 13.96 -4.59 3.47
C GLN A 159 14.95 -3.80 4.33
N THR A 160 15.99 -4.47 4.82
CA THR A 160 17.11 -3.79 5.49
C THR A 160 17.76 -2.81 4.52
N ALA A 161 17.97 -1.58 4.98
CA ALA A 161 18.63 -0.53 4.21
C ALA A 161 19.71 0.15 5.07
N SER A 162 20.64 0.83 4.41
CA SER A 162 21.56 1.74 5.11
C SER A 162 20.81 3.00 5.53
N ARG A 163 21.29 3.66 6.60
CA ARG A 163 20.78 4.99 6.95
C ARG A 163 21.00 5.95 5.79
N ALA A 164 19.99 6.76 5.51
CA ALA A 164 20.09 7.86 4.56
C ALA A 164 21.17 8.84 5.01
N ARG A 165 21.90 9.37 4.03
CA ARG A 165 22.93 10.40 4.23
C ARG A 165 22.33 11.79 4.49
N GLY A 166 21.12 12.03 3.99
CA GLY A 166 20.45 13.34 4.05
C GLY A 166 20.83 14.26 2.88
N GLY A 167 20.12 15.37 2.77
CA GLY A 167 20.27 16.37 1.70
C GLY A 167 21.52 17.27 1.86
N GLY A 168 22.20 17.19 3.00
CA GLY A 168 23.30 18.08 3.37
C GLY A 168 22.84 19.20 4.32
N THR A 169 23.44 20.40 4.24
CA THR A 169 23.27 21.47 5.25
C THR A 169 22.62 22.76 4.77
N GLN A 170 22.18 22.87 3.51
CA GLN A 170 21.66 24.15 2.96
C GLN A 170 20.13 24.20 2.94
N ARG A 171 19.47 23.20 2.37
CA ARG A 171 18.00 23.08 2.27
C ARG A 171 17.52 21.73 2.79
N VAL A 172 16.30 21.66 3.31
CA VAL A 172 15.72 20.38 3.79
C VAL A 172 15.04 19.65 2.63
N GLU A 173 15.49 18.43 2.35
CA GLU A 173 14.96 17.56 1.29
C GLU A 173 13.80 16.71 1.82
N LEU A 174 12.59 17.05 1.40
CA LEU A 174 11.37 16.30 1.68
C LEU A 174 11.13 15.27 0.57
N LEU A 175 10.72 14.07 0.96
CA LEU A 175 10.38 12.99 0.02
C LEU A 175 8.97 12.47 0.28
N SER A 176 8.19 12.31 -0.79
CA SER A 176 6.92 11.61 -0.77
C SER A 176 6.89 10.55 -1.86
N VAL A 177 6.53 9.31 -1.49
CA VAL A 177 6.49 8.17 -2.42
C VAL A 177 5.09 7.55 -2.46
N GLY A 178 4.48 7.54 -3.64
CA GLY A 178 3.16 6.94 -3.88
C GLY A 178 2.54 7.39 -5.19
N SER A 179 1.71 6.54 -5.81
CA SER A 179 0.94 6.89 -7.01
C SER A 179 0.10 8.15 -6.80
N LEU A 180 0.01 9.01 -7.82
CA LEU A 180 -0.76 10.25 -7.79
C LEU A 180 -2.25 9.93 -7.93
N ILE A 181 -2.85 9.49 -6.83
CA ILE A 181 -4.26 9.18 -6.69
C ILE A 181 -4.84 9.96 -5.49
N PRO A 182 -6.17 10.22 -5.46
CA PRO A 182 -6.80 11.00 -4.39
C PRO A 182 -6.45 10.50 -2.98
N ARG A 183 -6.35 9.20 -2.78
CA ARG A 183 -6.02 8.63 -1.47
C ARG A 183 -4.68 9.06 -0.90
N LYS A 184 -3.67 9.39 -1.71
CA LYS A 184 -2.33 9.78 -1.24
C LYS A 184 -2.23 11.22 -0.72
N GLY A 185 -3.27 12.04 -0.93
CA GLY A 185 -3.37 13.35 -0.27
C GLY A 185 -2.35 14.40 -0.72
N PHE A 186 -1.79 14.28 -1.92
CA PHE A 186 -0.82 15.24 -2.44
C PHE A 186 -1.38 16.67 -2.50
N ASP A 187 -2.69 16.83 -2.70
CA ASP A 187 -3.39 18.12 -2.65
C ASP A 187 -3.32 18.79 -1.27
N VAL A 188 -3.41 18.00 -0.20
CA VAL A 188 -3.27 18.45 1.19
C VAL A 188 -1.82 18.82 1.47
N LEU A 189 -0.87 17.99 1.01
CA LEU A 189 0.56 18.24 1.15
C LEU A 189 1.00 19.55 0.47
N VAL A 190 0.57 19.78 -0.78
CA VAL A 190 0.86 21.02 -1.51
C VAL A 190 0.24 22.23 -0.80
N SER A 191 -1.00 22.11 -0.31
CA SER A 191 -1.65 23.19 0.46
C SER A 191 -0.90 23.53 1.76
N ALA A 192 -0.34 22.53 2.43
CA ALA A 192 0.46 22.71 3.65
C ALA A 192 1.78 23.42 3.33
N LEU A 193 2.48 22.97 2.28
CA LEU A 193 3.75 23.55 1.84
C LEU A 193 3.61 24.99 1.33
N ALA A 194 2.48 25.33 0.71
CA ALA A 194 2.18 26.71 0.30
C ALA A 194 2.16 27.72 1.46
N LYS A 195 1.99 27.24 2.71
CA LYS A 195 2.05 28.07 3.92
C LYS A 195 3.47 28.27 4.47
N LEU A 196 4.47 27.58 3.91
CA LEU A 196 5.82 27.49 4.44
C LEU A 196 6.87 28.03 3.45
N THR A 197 6.49 28.97 2.58
CA THR A 197 7.39 29.53 1.56
C THR A 197 8.52 30.38 2.15
N ASP A 198 8.41 30.77 3.43
CA ASP A 198 9.46 31.43 4.23
C ASP A 198 10.60 30.50 4.65
N LEU A 199 10.40 29.18 4.56
CA LEU A 199 11.37 28.16 4.99
C LEU A 199 12.08 27.54 3.80
N ASP A 200 13.33 27.07 3.99
CA ASP A 200 14.13 26.46 2.93
C ASP A 200 13.95 24.93 2.85
N TRP A 201 13.07 24.50 1.95
CA TRP A 201 12.79 23.10 1.67
C TRP A 201 12.62 22.87 0.16
N HIS A 202 12.82 21.62 -0.25
CA HIS A 202 12.44 21.10 -1.56
C HIS A 202 11.67 19.79 -1.38
N LEU A 203 10.59 19.58 -2.14
CA LEU A 203 9.83 18.32 -2.12
C LEU A 203 10.06 17.57 -3.43
N THR A 204 10.43 16.30 -3.31
CA THR A 204 10.34 15.34 -4.42
C THR A 204 9.14 14.42 -4.23
N ILE A 205 8.27 14.36 -5.24
CA ILE A 205 7.15 13.42 -5.34
C ILE A 205 7.51 12.34 -6.36
N ILE A 206 7.53 11.09 -5.90
CA ILE A 206 7.84 9.92 -6.72
C ILE A 206 6.63 9.00 -6.76
N GLY A 207 6.17 8.67 -7.97
CA GLY A 207 5.03 7.76 -8.14
C GLY A 207 4.39 7.82 -9.51
N ASP A 208 3.59 6.80 -9.78
CA ASP A 208 2.79 6.66 -10.99
C ASP A 208 1.81 7.84 -11.14
N ASN A 209 1.95 8.56 -12.25
CA ASN A 209 1.12 9.70 -12.63
C ASN A 209 0.17 9.40 -13.80
N GLN A 210 0.13 8.15 -14.27
CA GLN A 210 -0.72 7.70 -15.37
C GLN A 210 -2.00 7.03 -14.86
N ARG A 211 -1.94 6.39 -13.69
CA ARG A 211 -3.09 5.68 -13.08
C ARG A 211 -4.33 6.53 -12.92
N ASP A 212 -4.15 7.78 -12.53
CA ASP A 212 -5.23 8.77 -12.45
C ASP A 212 -4.70 10.09 -13.01
N ALA A 213 -4.75 10.19 -14.34
CA ALA A 213 -4.27 11.36 -15.08
C ALA A 213 -5.01 12.66 -14.68
N VAL A 214 -6.27 12.55 -14.23
CA VAL A 214 -7.06 13.71 -13.77
C VAL A 214 -6.51 14.21 -12.45
N CYS A 215 -6.28 13.32 -11.48
CA CYS A 215 -5.65 13.66 -10.22
C CYS A 215 -4.24 14.25 -10.42
N ALA A 216 -3.42 13.64 -11.29
CA ALA A 216 -2.07 14.12 -11.57
C ALA A 216 -2.05 15.51 -12.22
N ALA A 217 -2.97 15.78 -13.16
CA ALA A 217 -3.13 17.08 -13.79
C ALA A 217 -3.59 18.15 -12.77
N ALA A 218 -4.57 17.81 -11.93
CA ALA A 218 -5.05 18.70 -10.87
C ALA A 218 -3.94 19.07 -9.87
N LEU A 219 -3.11 18.10 -9.47
CA LEU A 219 -1.95 18.35 -8.62
C LEU A 219 -0.95 19.32 -9.27
N THR A 220 -0.64 19.11 -10.55
CA THR A 220 0.28 19.97 -11.31
C THR A 220 -0.26 21.40 -11.41
N GLN A 221 -1.56 21.55 -11.68
CA GLN A 221 -2.23 22.85 -11.69
C GLN A 221 -2.16 23.54 -10.33
N GLN A 222 -2.38 22.80 -9.24
CA GLN A 222 -2.30 23.34 -7.88
C GLN A 222 -0.89 23.81 -7.53
N ILE A 223 0.15 23.04 -7.86
CA ILE A 223 1.55 23.42 -7.66
C ILE A 223 1.86 24.74 -8.38
N SER A 224 1.40 24.87 -9.64
CA SER A 224 1.55 26.11 -10.41
C SER A 224 0.77 27.28 -9.78
N ALA A 225 -0.47 27.06 -9.34
CA ALA A 225 -1.30 28.10 -8.73
C ALA A 225 -0.72 28.60 -7.39
N CYS A 226 -0.07 27.71 -6.63
CA CYS A 226 0.64 28.05 -5.40
C CYS A 226 2.04 28.62 -5.64
N GLN A 227 2.49 28.76 -6.89
CA GLN A 227 3.85 29.22 -7.26
C GLN A 227 4.97 28.37 -6.65
N LEU A 228 4.77 27.05 -6.58
CA LEU A 228 5.72 26.10 -5.98
C LEU A 228 6.52 25.29 -7.02
N GLY A 229 6.45 25.65 -8.30
CA GLY A 229 7.09 24.90 -9.39
C GLY A 229 8.59 24.69 -9.23
N ASP A 230 9.31 25.69 -8.69
CA ASP A 230 10.76 25.59 -8.45
C ASP A 230 11.12 24.80 -7.17
N ARG A 231 10.11 24.45 -6.36
CA ARG A 231 10.29 23.79 -5.05
C ARG A 231 9.73 22.38 -4.99
N ILE A 232 8.97 21.95 -6.00
CA ILE A 232 8.33 20.64 -6.04
C ILE A 232 8.70 19.93 -7.35
N THR A 233 9.44 18.84 -7.25
CA THR A 233 9.76 17.96 -8.38
C THR A 233 8.81 16.77 -8.40
N GLN A 234 8.17 16.50 -9.55
CA GLN A 234 7.46 15.25 -9.81
C GLN A 234 8.29 14.38 -10.76
N THR A 235 8.68 13.18 -10.35
CA THR A 235 9.58 12.32 -11.15
C THR A 235 8.85 11.32 -12.05
N GLY A 236 7.59 10.98 -11.72
CA GLY A 236 6.94 9.79 -12.23
C GLY A 236 7.43 8.51 -11.53
N THR A 237 7.23 7.35 -12.15
CA THR A 237 7.77 6.07 -11.66
C THR A 237 9.29 6.00 -11.84
N LEU A 238 9.96 5.32 -10.92
CA LEU A 238 11.41 5.12 -10.94
C LEU A 238 11.74 3.64 -10.77
N THR A 239 12.94 3.26 -11.20
CA THR A 239 13.54 1.97 -10.85
C THR A 239 13.84 1.90 -9.35
N ALA A 240 14.06 0.68 -8.83
CA ALA A 240 14.39 0.49 -7.42
C ALA A 240 15.67 1.23 -6.98
N ASP A 241 16.69 1.25 -7.85
CA ASP A 241 17.99 1.89 -7.57
C ASP A 241 17.86 3.43 -7.56
N GLU A 242 17.11 4.00 -8.51
CA GLU A 242 16.81 5.42 -8.52
C GLU A 242 16.01 5.84 -7.29
N LEU A 243 14.98 5.08 -6.93
CA LEU A 243 14.18 5.32 -5.73
C LEU A 243 15.05 5.25 -4.46
N ALA A 244 15.94 4.26 -4.36
CA ALA A 244 16.87 4.14 -3.24
C ALA A 244 17.80 5.36 -3.13
N SER A 245 18.28 5.89 -4.25
CA SER A 245 19.09 7.11 -4.31
C SER A 245 18.31 8.33 -3.80
N TYR A 246 17.02 8.46 -4.13
CA TYR A 246 16.19 9.54 -3.58
C TYR A 246 16.01 9.42 -2.08
N TYR A 247 15.65 8.25 -1.56
CA TYR A 247 15.57 8.08 -0.11
C TYR A 247 16.89 8.43 0.61
N ASP A 248 18.03 8.04 0.03
CA ASP A 248 19.34 8.25 0.65
C ASP A 248 19.74 9.74 0.77
N ARG A 249 19.27 10.59 -0.14
CA ARG A 249 19.52 12.04 -0.11
C ARG A 249 18.40 12.87 0.52
N SER A 250 17.41 12.23 1.15
CA SER A 250 16.29 12.93 1.80
C SER A 250 16.53 13.10 3.29
N ASP A 251 15.97 14.17 3.85
CA ASP A 251 16.05 14.47 5.28
C ASP A 251 14.78 14.09 6.03
N VAL A 252 13.63 14.11 5.35
CA VAL A 252 12.31 13.83 5.94
C VAL A 252 11.44 13.12 4.91
N PHE A 253 10.76 12.06 5.33
CA PHE A 253 9.68 11.48 4.55
C PHE A 253 8.35 12.10 4.96
N VAL A 254 7.57 12.59 4.01
CA VAL A 254 6.24 13.16 4.25
C VAL A 254 5.23 12.60 3.26
N LEU A 255 4.11 12.12 3.77
CA LEU A 255 3.00 11.67 2.92
C LEU A 255 1.67 11.92 3.65
N ALA A 256 0.75 12.63 3.00
CA ALA A 256 -0.50 13.12 3.60
C ALA A 256 -1.70 12.20 3.29
N SER A 257 -1.46 10.89 3.24
CA SER A 257 -2.47 9.91 2.82
C SER A 257 -3.76 10.06 3.63
N ARG A 258 -4.90 9.99 2.94
CA ARG A 258 -6.21 9.94 3.56
C ARG A 258 -6.44 8.60 4.25
N PHE A 259 -5.91 7.52 3.66
CA PHE A 259 -5.96 6.17 4.20
C PHE A 259 -4.82 5.31 3.63
N GLU A 260 -4.22 4.45 4.47
CA GLU A 260 -3.32 3.39 4.03
C GLU A 260 -3.70 2.04 4.64
N GLY A 261 -3.66 0.98 3.82
CA GLY A 261 -3.85 -0.39 4.30
C GLY A 261 -2.69 -0.90 5.18
N TYR A 262 -1.48 -0.39 4.99
CA TYR A 262 -0.31 -0.65 5.86
C TYR A 262 0.64 0.56 5.89
N GLY A 263 0.98 1.09 4.71
CA GLY A 263 1.92 2.20 4.59
C GLY A 263 3.37 1.75 4.34
N MET A 264 3.60 0.89 3.35
CA MET A 264 4.94 0.37 3.02
C MET A 264 5.99 1.46 2.78
N ALA A 265 5.61 2.58 2.16
CA ALA A 265 6.53 3.70 1.94
C ALA A 265 7.01 4.34 3.26
N TYR A 266 6.16 4.36 4.30
CA TYR A 266 6.55 4.81 5.63
C TYR A 266 7.56 3.84 6.28
N ALA A 267 7.28 2.53 6.19
CA ALA A 267 8.20 1.50 6.68
C ALA A 267 9.56 1.56 5.96
N GLU A 268 9.56 1.75 4.64
CA GLU A 268 10.78 1.93 3.83
C GLU A 268 11.58 3.18 4.21
N ALA A 269 10.90 4.29 4.51
CA ALA A 269 11.52 5.52 4.98
C ALA A 269 12.15 5.33 6.37
N MET A 270 11.41 4.72 7.30
CA MET A 270 11.90 4.41 8.64
C MET A 270 13.10 3.46 8.61
N ALA A 271 13.09 2.47 7.73
CA ALA A 271 14.22 1.54 7.51
C ALA A 271 15.49 2.23 7.02
N ARG A 272 15.39 3.46 6.53
CA ARG A 272 16.52 4.32 6.16
C ARG A 272 16.79 5.41 7.21
N GLY A 273 16.08 5.38 8.32
CA GLY A 273 16.23 6.34 9.41
C GLY A 273 15.67 7.72 9.09
N LEU A 274 14.77 7.84 8.10
CA LEU A 274 14.11 9.10 7.83
C LEU A 274 13.02 9.34 8.88
N PRO A 275 12.99 10.52 9.52
CA PRO A 275 11.84 10.93 10.31
C PRO A 275 10.62 11.06 9.39
N VAL A 276 9.47 10.65 9.91
CA VAL A 276 8.23 10.58 9.15
C VAL A 276 7.27 11.71 9.54
N ILE A 277 6.60 12.28 8.54
CA ILE A 277 5.37 13.05 8.73
C ILE A 277 4.26 12.34 7.98
N GLY A 278 3.21 11.96 8.69
CA GLY A 278 2.10 11.19 8.14
C GLY A 278 0.76 11.66 8.65
N THR A 279 -0.28 10.90 8.35
CA THR A 279 -1.60 11.09 8.95
C THR A 279 -1.95 9.93 9.88
N THR A 280 -3.04 10.05 10.63
CA THR A 280 -3.62 8.94 11.41
C THR A 280 -4.57 8.05 10.57
N GLY A 281 -4.55 8.17 9.24
CA GLY A 281 -5.50 7.49 8.35
C GLY A 281 -5.16 6.02 8.10
N GLY A 282 -6.09 5.11 8.42
CA GLY A 282 -5.90 3.67 8.24
C GLY A 282 -4.84 3.11 9.19
N ALA A 283 -3.96 2.26 8.69
CA ALA A 283 -2.95 1.55 9.47
C ALA A 283 -1.69 2.39 9.80
N ILE A 284 -1.62 3.67 9.43
CA ILE A 284 -0.39 4.46 9.59
C ILE A 284 0.03 4.58 11.06
N SER A 285 -0.93 4.72 11.99
CA SER A 285 -0.65 4.77 13.43
C SER A 285 -0.07 3.47 14.00
N ASP A 286 -0.36 2.33 13.35
CA ASP A 286 0.22 1.04 13.72
C ASP A 286 1.65 0.89 13.17
N THR A 287 1.90 1.44 11.98
CA THR A 287 3.19 1.36 11.27
C THR A 287 4.21 2.39 11.77
N VAL A 288 3.77 3.59 12.15
CA VAL A 288 4.61 4.72 12.52
C VAL A 288 4.39 5.05 14.01
N PRO A 289 5.26 4.57 14.91
CA PRO A 289 5.15 4.89 16.32
C PRO A 289 5.56 6.35 16.59
N GLU A 290 5.10 6.91 17.71
CA GLU A 290 5.28 8.33 18.05
C GLU A 290 6.74 8.80 18.04
N GLN A 291 7.70 7.94 18.40
CA GLN A 291 9.12 8.30 18.35
C GLN A 291 9.70 8.41 16.94
N ALA A 292 9.03 7.86 15.92
CA ALA A 292 9.52 7.82 14.53
C ALA A 292 9.05 9.03 13.70
N GLY A 293 8.03 9.76 14.15
CA GLY A 293 7.46 10.82 13.36
C GLY A 293 6.31 11.58 14.02
N VAL A 294 5.70 12.47 13.24
CA VAL A 294 4.52 13.25 13.63
C VAL A 294 3.36 12.85 12.74
N LEU A 295 2.28 12.37 13.35
CA LEU A 295 1.04 12.02 12.67
C LEU A 295 -0.04 13.07 12.95
N VAL A 296 -0.75 13.48 11.90
CA VAL A 296 -1.82 14.48 11.99
C VAL A 296 -3.17 13.92 11.49
N PRO A 297 -4.32 14.52 11.82
CA PRO A 297 -5.59 14.09 11.24
C PRO A 297 -5.59 14.20 9.70
N PRO A 298 -6.14 13.21 8.96
CA PRO A 298 -6.29 13.29 7.51
C PRO A 298 -7.02 14.56 7.06
N GLY A 299 -6.46 15.25 6.07
CA GLY A 299 -7.04 16.49 5.52
C GLY A 299 -6.77 17.76 6.32
N ASP A 300 -6.16 17.68 7.51
CA ASP A 300 -5.79 18.87 8.28
C ASP A 300 -4.51 19.52 7.73
N VAL A 301 -4.71 20.46 6.81
CA VAL A 301 -3.64 21.24 6.16
C VAL A 301 -2.80 22.00 7.19
N ASN A 302 -3.40 22.54 8.25
CA ASN A 302 -2.68 23.38 9.21
C ASN A 302 -1.82 22.54 10.13
N ALA A 303 -2.34 21.42 10.64
CA ALA A 303 -1.57 20.48 11.45
C ALA A 303 -0.40 19.91 10.64
N LEU A 304 -0.63 19.54 9.37
CA LEU A 304 0.42 19.05 8.48
C LEU A 304 1.51 20.11 8.26
N ALA A 305 1.12 21.37 8.01
CA ALA A 305 2.09 22.47 7.86
C ALA A 305 2.92 22.70 9.13
N GLN A 306 2.32 22.59 10.32
CA GLN A 306 3.04 22.71 11.59
C GLN A 306 4.04 21.57 11.79
N ALA A 307 3.66 20.33 11.45
CA ALA A 307 4.55 19.18 11.52
C ALA A 307 5.75 19.32 10.55
N ILE A 308 5.50 19.78 9.32
CA ILE A 308 6.57 20.05 8.34
C ILE A 308 7.47 21.18 8.84
N ALA A 309 6.90 22.27 9.32
CA ALA A 309 7.66 23.40 9.83
C ALA A 309 8.59 23.00 10.99
N LEU A 310 8.13 22.15 11.91
CA LEU A 310 8.94 21.60 12.99
C LEU A 310 10.16 20.85 12.43
N MET A 311 9.96 19.92 11.51
CA MET A 311 11.06 19.12 10.96
C MET A 311 12.02 19.94 10.11
N VAL A 312 11.55 21.01 9.46
CA VAL A 312 12.41 21.91 8.67
C VAL A 312 13.22 22.83 9.57
N ARG A 313 12.59 23.45 10.58
CA ARG A 313 13.20 24.48 11.45
C ARG A 313 14.11 23.92 12.53
N GLU A 314 13.83 22.73 13.05
CA GLU A 314 14.46 22.21 14.26
C GLU A 314 15.32 20.96 13.95
N PRO A 315 16.62 21.11 13.62
CA PRO A 315 17.50 19.98 13.33
C PRO A 315 17.56 18.93 14.45
N LEU A 316 17.52 19.37 15.72
CA LEU A 316 17.53 18.46 16.87
C LEU A 316 16.25 17.63 16.96
N ALA A 317 15.09 18.22 16.63
CA ALA A 317 13.84 17.47 16.57
C ALA A 317 13.89 16.45 15.43
N ARG A 318 14.37 16.87 14.25
CA ARG A 318 14.54 16.01 13.08
C ARG A 318 15.46 14.82 13.38
N GLU A 319 16.60 15.06 14.02
CA GLU A 319 17.55 14.00 14.41
C GLU A 319 16.96 13.04 15.45
N LYS A 320 16.22 13.55 16.44
CA LYS A 320 15.52 12.71 17.42
C LYS A 320 14.53 11.76 16.73
N PHE A 321 13.68 12.27 15.84
CA PHE A 321 12.73 11.44 15.10
C PHE A 321 13.43 10.49 14.13
N ALA A 322 14.54 10.90 13.50
CA ALA A 322 15.35 10.04 12.64
C ALA A 322 15.90 8.84 13.41
N GLN A 323 16.39 9.07 14.64
CA GLN A 323 16.86 8.00 15.52
C GLN A 323 15.72 7.06 15.92
N GLY A 324 14.56 7.61 16.31
CA GLY A 324 13.39 6.81 16.67
C GLY A 324 12.84 6.01 15.49
N ALA A 325 12.85 6.57 14.27
CA ALA A 325 12.48 5.89 13.04
C ALA A 325 13.41 4.71 12.76
N TRP A 326 14.72 4.92 12.83
CA TRP A 326 15.70 3.85 12.63
C TRP A 326 15.55 2.71 13.64
N GLN A 327 15.37 3.04 14.92
CA GLN A 327 15.19 2.05 15.99
C GLN A 327 13.90 1.26 15.81
N SER A 328 12.80 1.95 15.51
CA SER A 328 11.49 1.33 15.31
C SER A 328 11.49 0.42 14.08
N ALA A 329 12.20 0.79 13.02
CA ALA A 329 12.32 -0.04 11.83
C ALA A 329 12.99 -1.41 12.08
N GLN A 330 13.83 -1.53 13.12
CA GLN A 330 14.44 -2.82 13.47
C GLN A 330 13.43 -3.82 14.05
N LEU A 331 12.25 -3.35 14.47
CA LEU A 331 11.17 -4.16 15.01
C LEU A 331 10.12 -4.52 13.95
N LEU A 332 10.21 -3.92 12.76
CA LEU A 332 9.30 -4.23 11.66
C LEU A 332 9.58 -5.64 11.12
N PRO A 333 8.54 -6.34 10.62
CA PRO A 333 8.72 -7.65 10.01
C PRO A 333 9.64 -7.55 8.79
N THR A 334 10.43 -8.59 8.57
CA THR A 334 11.18 -8.79 7.31
C THR A 334 10.31 -9.51 6.29
N TRP A 335 10.65 -9.42 5.00
CA TRP A 335 9.94 -10.20 3.98
C TRP A 335 9.99 -11.69 4.24
N LYS A 336 11.14 -12.21 4.71
CA LYS A 336 11.29 -13.60 5.12
C LYS A 336 10.31 -14.01 6.22
N THR A 337 10.16 -13.20 7.26
CA THR A 337 9.21 -13.49 8.35
C THR A 337 7.76 -13.45 7.87
N SER A 338 7.40 -12.47 7.02
CA SER A 338 6.06 -12.39 6.43
C SER A 338 5.79 -13.59 5.51
N GLY A 339 6.76 -14.03 4.73
CA GLY A 339 6.65 -15.20 3.86
C GLY A 339 6.47 -16.51 4.62
N ILE A 340 7.19 -16.69 5.73
CA ILE A 340 7.01 -17.85 6.63
C ILE A 340 5.58 -17.84 7.20
N GLN A 341 5.13 -16.69 7.73
CA GLN A 341 3.78 -16.58 8.27
C GLN A 341 2.71 -16.85 7.22
N PHE A 342 2.88 -16.34 6.00
CA PHE A 342 1.97 -16.59 4.89
C PHE A 342 1.92 -18.08 4.54
N ALA A 343 3.08 -18.75 4.43
CA ALA A 343 3.17 -20.18 4.18
C ALA A 343 2.49 -21.02 5.28
N ASP A 344 2.70 -20.65 6.55
CA ASP A 344 2.10 -21.32 7.69
C ASP A 344 0.56 -21.19 7.67
N ILE A 345 0.03 -20.02 7.31
CA ILE A 345 -1.42 -19.84 7.12
C ILE A 345 -1.93 -20.77 6.02
N LEU A 346 -1.31 -20.75 4.83
CA LEU A 346 -1.70 -21.60 3.72
C LEU A 346 -1.71 -23.09 4.10
N ALA A 347 -0.69 -23.56 4.83
CA ALA A 347 -0.57 -24.95 5.24
C ALA A 347 -1.63 -25.41 6.28
N ASN A 348 -2.29 -24.48 6.96
CA ASN A 348 -3.23 -24.78 8.05
C ASN A 348 -4.70 -24.50 7.70
N ILE A 349 -5.03 -23.96 6.52
CA ILE A 349 -6.41 -23.69 6.08
C ILE A 349 -7.27 -24.98 5.94
N ASP A 350 -6.66 -26.16 6.02
CA ASP A 350 -7.28 -27.49 5.92
C ASP A 350 -7.22 -28.35 7.20
N ARG A 351 -6.69 -27.83 8.33
CA ARG A 351 -6.64 -28.54 9.62
C ARG A 351 -7.72 -28.07 10.58
#